data_AF-A0AAN8MMZ7-F1
#
_entry.id   AF-A0AAN8MMZ7-F1
#
_cell.length_a   1.000
_cell.length_b   1.000
_cell.length_c   1.000
_cell.angle_alpha   90.00
_cell.angle_beta   90.00
_cell.angle_gamma   90.00
#
_symmetry.space_group_name_H-M   'P 1'
#
loop_
_entity.id
_entity.type
_entity.pdbx_description
1 polymer ?
#
loop_
_entity_poly.entity_id
_entity_poly.type
_entity_poly.pdbx_seq_one_letter_code
_entity_poly.pdbx_strand_id
1 'polypeptide(L)'
;MPTFLSIPAELRNQIYSYLLSPYTNRDLLEDGSSYIYSYTQSLAIFRVNRQIYLESRKVFHQLNTFVRISTPWQQAKYHVALDGQVDILDDTPRADKFNLHTLSVTINAIYPPPENVDNPQALFPFIILLETGDLDRFCRSWFYSSVTMPYLNSHLMLNLSLHDPYVSSSPFPIAGEPHLPKQKQSLLLQPFGQIKDLREFTIEGDITVYPSVQKSLKAEMDIPLDPPEKCLEKATELKDLGNAALLSGKYNEAIEFYNKAFLAIHIVIGPRTRRVYGDPFFDKTIRTPGPFKDQHAGQARILLRVRLVANTILAYLKLQDFHMAVLTGMRTIRLMRASIGLDEDNGAFDGAMEAMSGFIGSGEMGKIYFRTAMAYKALNRRAEAKKLLTVASAYLPHDKTIKQELEASVAKRV
;
A
#
# COMPACT_ATOMS: atom_id res chain seq x y z
N MET A 1 -40.99 27.48 -15.87
CA MET A 1 -39.65 27.27 -15.26
C MET A 1 -38.92 26.21 -16.06
N PRO A 2 -37.63 26.36 -16.35
CA PRO A 2 -36.85 25.29 -16.98
C PRO A 2 -36.79 24.07 -16.03
N THR A 3 -37.07 22.89 -16.57
CA THR A 3 -37.01 21.61 -15.85
C THR A 3 -35.67 20.94 -16.12
N PHE A 4 -35.24 19.99 -15.29
CA PHE A 4 -33.99 19.25 -15.53
C PHE A 4 -33.94 18.59 -16.92
N LEU A 5 -35.07 18.08 -17.42
CA LEU A 5 -35.17 17.48 -18.76
C LEU A 5 -35.09 18.50 -19.91
N SER A 6 -35.25 19.80 -19.63
CA SER A 6 -35.04 20.86 -20.62
C SER A 6 -33.56 21.19 -20.86
N ILE A 7 -32.66 20.71 -20.00
CA ILE A 7 -31.20 20.81 -20.17
C ILE A 7 -30.75 19.84 -21.28
N PRO A 8 -29.83 20.20 -22.19
CA PRO A 8 -29.25 19.28 -23.17
C PRO A 8 -28.71 17.98 -22.56
N ALA A 9 -28.82 16.86 -23.29
CA ALA A 9 -28.46 15.53 -22.81
C ALA A 9 -26.98 15.44 -22.40
N GLU A 10 -26.10 16.16 -23.08
CA GLU A 10 -24.68 16.24 -22.81
C GLU A 10 -24.40 16.82 -21.42
N LEU A 11 -25.12 17.88 -21.04
CA LEU A 11 -24.99 18.49 -19.72
C LEU A 11 -25.63 17.62 -18.64
N ARG A 12 -26.77 16.95 -18.93
CA ARG A 12 -27.33 15.95 -18.01
C ARG A 12 -26.35 14.82 -17.75
N ASN A 13 -25.65 14.33 -18.78
CA ASN A 13 -24.62 13.31 -18.65
C ASN A 13 -23.45 13.76 -17.77
N GLN A 14 -23.01 15.02 -17.89
CA GLN A 14 -21.98 15.57 -16.99
C GLN A 14 -22.45 15.59 -15.53
N ILE A 15 -23.72 15.96 -15.28
CA ILE A 15 -24.32 15.95 -13.94
C ILE A 15 -24.38 14.51 -13.40
N TYR A 16 -24.84 13.56 -14.20
CA TYR A 16 -24.83 12.15 -13.82
C TYR A 16 -23.41 11.67 -13.52
N SER A 17 -22.43 12.06 -14.33
CA SER A 17 -21.05 11.63 -14.13
C SER A 17 -20.46 12.14 -12.83
N TYR A 18 -20.75 13.39 -12.46
CA TYR A 18 -20.33 13.95 -11.19
C TYR A 18 -21.01 13.22 -10.01
N LEU A 19 -22.33 13.06 -10.06
CA LEU A 19 -23.12 12.44 -8.99
C LEU A 19 -22.80 10.96 -8.80
N LEU A 20 -22.52 10.23 -9.87
CA LEU A 20 -22.39 8.76 -9.88
C LEU A 20 -20.93 8.30 -9.92
N SER A 21 -19.98 9.23 -9.87
CA SER A 21 -18.55 8.93 -9.77
C SER A 21 -18.22 8.29 -8.42
N PRO A 22 -17.39 7.23 -8.39
CA PRO A 22 -16.94 6.65 -7.13
C PRO A 22 -16.13 7.61 -6.25
N TYR A 23 -15.46 8.59 -6.87
CA TYR A 23 -14.71 9.60 -6.14
C TYR A 23 -15.60 10.59 -5.37
N THR A 24 -16.80 10.85 -5.86
CA THR A 24 -17.79 11.72 -5.20
C THR A 24 -18.55 10.99 -4.10
N ASN A 25 -18.60 9.66 -4.19
CA ASN A 25 -19.38 8.79 -3.29
C ASN A 25 -18.48 8.06 -2.30
N ARG A 26 -17.41 8.70 -1.84
CA ARG A 26 -16.50 8.14 -0.84
C ARG A 26 -16.00 9.20 0.14
N ASP A 27 -15.91 8.82 1.40
CA ASP A 27 -15.45 9.69 2.49
C ASP A 27 -14.15 9.14 3.06
N LEU A 28 -13.17 10.02 3.29
CA LEU A 28 -11.89 9.65 3.89
C LEU A 28 -12.11 9.37 5.38
N LEU A 29 -11.60 8.25 5.87
CA LEU A 29 -11.62 7.94 7.30
C LEU A 29 -10.71 8.87 8.12
N GLU A 30 -10.99 8.98 9.41
CA GLU A 30 -10.26 9.86 10.35
C GLU A 30 -8.75 9.58 10.39
N ASP A 31 -8.35 8.33 10.13
CA ASP A 31 -6.95 7.90 10.09
C ASP A 31 -6.20 8.39 8.83
N GLY A 32 -6.93 8.92 7.84
CA GLY A 32 -6.42 9.40 6.56
C GLY A 32 -5.86 8.30 5.66
N SER A 33 -6.20 7.04 5.91
CA SER A 33 -5.55 5.88 5.28
C SER A 33 -6.45 5.07 4.34
N SER A 34 -7.77 5.19 4.49
CA SER A 34 -8.78 4.47 3.70
C SER A 34 -10.06 5.29 3.50
N TYR A 35 -10.91 4.84 2.59
CA TYR A 35 -12.19 5.47 2.25
C TYR A 35 -13.36 4.53 2.52
N ILE A 36 -14.52 5.10 2.88
CA ILE A 36 -15.79 4.39 2.93
C ILE A 36 -16.69 4.89 1.81
N TYR A 37 -17.31 3.97 1.07
CA TYR A 37 -18.27 4.31 0.02
C TYR A 37 -19.65 4.62 0.58
N SER A 38 -20.27 5.71 0.10
CA SER A 38 -21.62 6.13 0.46
C SER A 38 -22.38 6.60 -0.78
N TYR A 39 -23.15 5.69 -1.37
CA TYR A 39 -23.93 5.96 -2.58
C TYR A 39 -25.39 6.33 -2.32
N THR A 40 -25.83 6.31 -1.06
CA THR A 40 -27.25 6.38 -0.67
C THR A 40 -27.96 7.60 -1.27
N GLN A 41 -27.34 8.78 -1.24
CA GLN A 41 -27.92 10.00 -1.79
C GLN A 41 -27.92 9.99 -3.33
N SER A 42 -26.80 9.60 -3.93
CA SER A 42 -26.63 9.63 -5.39
C SER A 42 -27.54 8.63 -6.11
N LEU A 43 -27.75 7.44 -5.54
CA LEU A 43 -28.62 6.41 -6.12
C LEU A 43 -30.11 6.78 -6.08
N ALA A 44 -30.50 7.81 -5.33
CA ALA A 44 -31.87 8.33 -5.38
C ALA A 44 -32.26 8.80 -6.79
N ILE A 45 -31.28 9.18 -7.63
CA ILE A 45 -31.50 9.62 -9.01
C ILE A 45 -32.19 8.56 -9.87
N PHE A 46 -31.94 7.28 -9.57
CA PHE A 46 -32.57 6.15 -10.28
C PHE A 46 -34.07 6.04 -10.04
N ARG A 47 -34.60 6.73 -9.03
CA ARG A 47 -36.02 6.68 -8.65
C ARG A 47 -36.83 7.88 -9.15
N VAL A 48 -36.21 8.83 -9.86
CA VAL A 48 -36.88 10.09 -10.24
C VAL A 48 -37.91 9.88 -11.36
N ASN A 49 -37.49 9.39 -12.52
CA ASN A 49 -38.37 9.00 -13.63
C ASN A 49 -37.65 8.06 -14.60
N ARG A 50 -38.40 7.51 -15.57
CA ARG A 50 -37.87 6.52 -16.53
C ARG A 50 -36.73 7.06 -17.41
N GLN A 51 -36.82 8.29 -17.91
CA GLN A 51 -35.79 8.86 -18.77
C GLN A 51 -34.49 9.07 -17.99
N ILE A 52 -34.58 9.70 -16.81
CA ILE A 52 -33.44 9.92 -15.92
C ILE A 52 -32.83 8.57 -15.51
N TYR A 53 -33.65 7.57 -15.14
CA TYR A 53 -33.17 6.23 -14.83
C TYR A 53 -32.32 5.65 -15.97
N LEU A 54 -32.83 5.66 -17.20
CA LEU A 54 -32.11 5.06 -18.34
C LEU A 54 -30.80 5.81 -18.66
N GLU A 55 -30.82 7.13 -18.64
CA GLU A 55 -29.63 7.95 -18.92
C GLU A 55 -28.58 7.82 -17.82
N SER A 56 -28.97 8.03 -16.56
CA SER A 56 -28.07 7.97 -15.41
C SER A 56 -27.51 6.56 -15.17
N ARG A 57 -28.32 5.51 -15.39
CA ARG A 57 -27.86 4.11 -15.29
C ARG A 57 -26.75 3.81 -16.28
N LYS A 58 -26.87 4.28 -17.53
CA LYS A 58 -25.83 4.13 -18.55
C LYS A 58 -24.51 4.76 -18.08
N VAL A 59 -24.58 5.98 -17.53
CA VAL A 59 -23.41 6.69 -16.99
C VAL A 59 -22.83 5.95 -15.78
N PHE A 60 -23.67 5.50 -14.85
CA PHE A 60 -23.23 4.75 -13.67
C PHE A 60 -22.41 3.52 -14.05
N HIS A 61 -22.88 2.72 -15.02
CA HIS A 61 -22.16 1.52 -15.47
C HIS A 61 -20.84 1.80 -16.19
N GLN A 62 -20.70 2.99 -16.79
CA GLN A 62 -19.44 3.41 -17.38
C GLN A 62 -18.42 3.81 -16.31
N LEU A 63 -18.89 4.35 -15.18
CA LEU A 63 -18.06 4.87 -14.09
C LEU A 63 -17.79 3.87 -12.96
N ASN A 64 -18.54 2.78 -12.90
CA ASN A 64 -18.49 1.82 -11.80
C ASN A 64 -18.35 0.41 -12.34
N THR A 65 -17.13 -0.12 -12.27
CA THR A 65 -16.81 -1.49 -12.64
C THR A 65 -16.54 -2.27 -11.36
N PHE A 66 -17.49 -3.13 -11.02
CA PHE A 66 -17.38 -3.93 -9.81
C PHE A 66 -16.53 -5.17 -10.06
N VAL A 67 -15.65 -5.47 -9.11
CA VAL A 67 -14.87 -6.70 -9.05
C VAL A 67 -15.29 -7.45 -7.80
N ARG A 68 -15.66 -8.73 -7.97
CA ARG A 68 -15.97 -9.63 -6.86
C ARG A 68 -14.76 -10.49 -6.59
N ILE A 69 -14.23 -10.42 -5.37
CA ILE A 69 -13.12 -11.25 -4.92
C ILE A 69 -13.65 -12.25 -3.90
N SER A 70 -13.38 -13.52 -4.13
CA SER A 70 -13.84 -14.65 -3.32
C SER A 70 -12.64 -15.43 -2.80
N THR A 71 -12.53 -15.56 -1.47
CA THR A 71 -11.41 -16.23 -0.78
C THR A 71 -11.90 -17.37 0.10
N PRO A 72 -11.07 -18.38 0.42
CA PRO A 72 -11.47 -19.49 1.27
C PRO A 72 -11.38 -19.17 2.78
N TRP A 73 -10.93 -17.95 3.12
CA TRP A 73 -10.82 -17.43 4.48
C TRP A 73 -11.58 -16.12 4.61
N GLN A 74 -12.47 -16.02 5.58
CA GLN A 74 -13.25 -14.83 5.88
C GLN A 74 -12.35 -13.70 6.36
N GLN A 75 -11.25 -14.00 7.07
CA GLN A 75 -10.33 -12.99 7.59
C GLN A 75 -9.50 -12.32 6.48
N ALA A 76 -9.42 -12.91 5.28
CA ALA A 76 -8.65 -12.35 4.18
C ALA A 76 -9.08 -10.92 3.83
N LYS A 77 -10.38 -10.61 3.95
CA LYS A 77 -10.89 -9.25 3.72
C LYS A 77 -10.29 -8.21 4.67
N TYR A 78 -10.02 -8.57 5.93
CA TYR A 78 -9.40 -7.66 6.89
C TYR A 78 -7.94 -7.42 6.54
N HIS A 79 -7.21 -8.45 6.11
CA HIS A 79 -5.85 -8.28 5.60
C HIS A 79 -5.81 -7.41 4.34
N VAL A 80 -6.74 -7.61 3.41
CA VAL A 80 -6.84 -6.82 2.18
C VAL A 80 -7.18 -5.35 2.49
N ALA A 81 -8.16 -5.10 3.36
CA ALA A 81 -8.55 -3.76 3.76
C ALA A 81 -7.46 -3.04 4.57
N LEU A 82 -6.91 -3.73 5.57
CA LEU A 82 -5.85 -3.19 6.41
C LEU A 82 -4.57 -3.11 5.58
N ASP A 83 -3.89 -4.22 5.30
CA ASP A 83 -2.55 -4.27 4.71
C ASP A 83 -2.49 -3.78 3.26
N GLY A 84 -3.53 -4.02 2.47
CA GLY A 84 -3.62 -3.55 1.09
C GLY A 84 -4.13 -2.12 0.95
N GLN A 85 -4.73 -1.54 1.99
CA GLN A 85 -5.46 -0.26 1.92
C GLN A 85 -6.49 -0.27 0.78
N VAL A 86 -7.18 -1.41 0.64
CA VAL A 86 -8.20 -1.65 -0.37
C VAL A 86 -9.54 -1.24 0.20
N ASP A 87 -10.21 -0.30 -0.47
CA ASP A 87 -11.51 0.19 -0.02
C ASP A 87 -12.60 -0.81 -0.44
N ILE A 88 -13.16 -1.55 0.53
CA ILE A 88 -14.18 -2.58 0.29
C ILE A 88 -15.56 -1.93 0.22
N LEU A 89 -16.30 -2.19 -0.87
CA LEU A 89 -17.65 -1.66 -1.08
C LEU A 89 -18.73 -2.46 -0.33
N ASP A 90 -18.67 -3.79 -0.38
CA ASP A 90 -19.59 -4.68 0.34
C ASP A 90 -18.89 -6.01 0.65
N ASP A 91 -18.96 -6.45 1.90
CA ASP A 91 -18.43 -7.72 2.40
C ASP A 91 -19.48 -8.53 3.18
N THR A 92 -20.76 -8.16 3.01
CA THR A 92 -21.92 -8.82 3.62
C THR A 92 -22.35 -10.03 2.79
N PRO A 93 -23.27 -10.89 3.29
CA PRO A 93 -23.83 -11.99 2.50
C PRO A 93 -24.51 -11.57 1.18
N ARG A 94 -24.71 -10.27 0.94
CA ARG A 94 -25.20 -9.75 -0.34
C ARG A 94 -24.15 -9.82 -1.45
N ALA A 95 -22.86 -9.79 -1.11
CA ALA A 95 -21.77 -9.90 -2.09
C ALA A 95 -21.82 -11.22 -2.88
N ASP A 96 -22.28 -12.29 -2.24
CA ASP A 96 -22.47 -13.60 -2.89
C ASP A 96 -23.53 -13.54 -4.00
N LYS A 97 -24.65 -12.85 -3.72
CA LYS A 97 -25.78 -12.66 -4.64
C LYS A 97 -25.56 -11.54 -5.64
N PHE A 98 -24.44 -10.82 -5.57
CA PHE A 98 -24.17 -9.66 -6.39
C PHE A 98 -23.70 -10.08 -7.80
N ASN A 99 -24.57 -9.91 -8.79
CA ASN A 99 -24.36 -10.34 -10.18
C ASN A 99 -23.99 -9.20 -11.15
N LEU A 100 -23.77 -7.98 -10.65
CA LEU A 100 -23.40 -6.82 -11.47
C LEU A 100 -21.88 -6.60 -11.57
N HIS A 101 -21.07 -7.63 -11.28
CA HIS A 101 -19.62 -7.57 -11.38
C HIS A 101 -19.13 -7.91 -12.79
N THR A 102 -18.05 -7.25 -13.22
CA THR A 102 -17.42 -7.48 -14.52
C THR A 102 -16.27 -8.50 -14.43
N LEU A 103 -15.63 -8.60 -13.26
CA LEU A 103 -14.59 -9.59 -12.97
C LEU A 103 -14.94 -10.34 -11.69
N SER A 104 -14.95 -11.66 -11.77
CA SER A 104 -14.86 -12.55 -10.61
C SER A 104 -13.41 -12.99 -10.43
N VAL A 105 -12.91 -12.85 -9.21
CA VAL A 105 -11.58 -13.29 -8.77
C VAL A 105 -11.79 -14.36 -7.73
N THR A 106 -11.61 -15.62 -8.12
CA THR A 106 -11.78 -16.76 -7.22
C THR A 106 -10.43 -17.31 -6.83
N ILE A 107 -10.12 -17.21 -5.53
CA ILE A 107 -8.92 -17.77 -4.93
C ILE A 107 -9.33 -19.01 -4.16
N ASN A 108 -8.75 -20.14 -4.54
CA ASN A 108 -8.87 -21.40 -3.81
C ASN A 108 -7.51 -21.77 -3.22
N ALA A 109 -7.52 -22.54 -2.14
CA ALA A 109 -6.31 -22.98 -1.47
C ALA A 109 -6.42 -24.45 -1.09
N ILE A 110 -5.30 -25.16 -1.19
CA ILE A 110 -5.16 -26.49 -0.59
C ILE A 110 -4.52 -26.37 0.80
N TYR A 111 -3.71 -25.34 1.02
CA TYR A 111 -3.09 -25.04 2.30
C TYR A 111 -2.87 -23.52 2.47
N PRO A 112 -3.10 -22.94 3.67
CA PRO A 112 -3.77 -23.56 4.82
C PRO A 112 -5.19 -24.05 4.47
N PRO A 113 -5.76 -25.02 5.21
CA PRO A 113 -7.08 -25.52 4.87
C PRO A 113 -8.11 -24.38 4.86
N PRO A 114 -9.18 -24.48 4.05
CA PRO A 114 -10.27 -23.52 4.07
C PRO A 114 -10.82 -23.36 5.49
N GLU A 115 -11.27 -22.15 5.82
CA GLU A 115 -11.80 -21.87 7.16
C GLU A 115 -13.04 -22.72 7.47
N ASN A 116 -13.87 -22.95 6.47
CA ASN A 116 -15.05 -23.80 6.60
C ASN A 116 -14.68 -25.27 6.35
N VAL A 117 -14.46 -26.00 7.44
CA VAL A 117 -14.11 -27.43 7.40
C VAL A 117 -15.28 -28.28 6.87
N ASP A 118 -16.51 -27.88 7.17
CA ASP A 118 -17.73 -28.61 6.77
C ASP A 118 -18.07 -28.42 5.29
N ASN A 119 -17.70 -27.26 4.73
CA ASN A 119 -17.78 -27.00 3.30
C ASN A 119 -16.46 -26.39 2.81
N PRO A 120 -15.48 -27.21 2.43
CA PRO A 120 -14.18 -26.76 1.91
C PRO A 120 -14.26 -25.93 0.63
N GLN A 121 -15.43 -25.90 -0.04
CA GLN A 121 -15.68 -25.06 -1.21
C GLN A 121 -16.36 -23.73 -0.86
N ALA A 122 -16.67 -23.49 0.43
CA ALA A 122 -17.25 -22.23 0.84
C ALA A 122 -16.24 -21.10 0.62
N LEU A 123 -16.69 -20.06 -0.06
CA LEU A 123 -15.93 -18.86 -0.32
C LEU A 123 -16.60 -17.66 0.34
N PHE A 124 -15.78 -16.68 0.71
CA PHE A 124 -16.19 -15.45 1.35
C PHE A 124 -15.98 -14.30 0.36
N PRO A 125 -17.04 -13.88 -0.37
CA PRO A 125 -16.94 -12.83 -1.35
C PRO A 125 -16.94 -11.44 -0.72
N PHE A 126 -16.21 -10.52 -1.33
CA PHE A 126 -16.32 -9.08 -1.12
C PHE A 126 -16.19 -8.33 -2.45
N ILE A 127 -16.73 -7.12 -2.51
CA ILE A 127 -16.81 -6.29 -3.71
C ILE A 127 -15.88 -5.09 -3.58
N ILE A 128 -15.14 -4.79 -4.64
CA ILE A 128 -14.33 -3.58 -4.79
C ILE A 128 -14.65 -2.89 -6.12
N LEU A 129 -14.15 -1.66 -6.29
CA LEU A 129 -14.30 -0.88 -7.52
C LEU A 129 -12.97 -0.77 -8.28
N LEU A 130 -13.02 -0.96 -9.60
CA LEU A 130 -11.82 -0.85 -10.44
C LEU A 130 -11.28 0.58 -10.49
N GLU A 131 -12.18 1.55 -10.63
CA GLU A 131 -11.85 2.93 -10.97
C GLU A 131 -11.02 3.62 -9.90
N THR A 132 -11.15 3.23 -8.64
CA THR A 132 -10.42 3.75 -7.50
C THR A 132 -9.02 3.14 -7.33
N GLY A 133 -8.63 2.21 -8.20
CA GLY A 133 -7.33 1.53 -8.14
C GLY A 133 -7.25 0.43 -7.09
N ASP A 134 -8.38 0.03 -6.50
CA ASP A 134 -8.46 -0.97 -5.44
C ASP A 134 -7.99 -2.35 -5.90
N LEU A 135 -8.15 -2.69 -7.18
CA LEU A 135 -7.67 -3.94 -7.74
C LEU A 135 -6.13 -4.01 -7.79
N ASP A 136 -5.45 -2.92 -8.16
CA ASP A 136 -3.99 -2.86 -8.13
C ASP A 136 -3.46 -2.93 -6.69
N ARG A 137 -4.12 -2.22 -5.76
CA ARG A 137 -3.82 -2.29 -4.32
C ARG A 137 -3.99 -3.70 -3.77
N PHE A 138 -5.05 -4.40 -4.18
CA PHE A 138 -5.29 -5.80 -3.83
C PHE A 138 -4.17 -6.72 -4.34
N CYS A 139 -3.85 -6.68 -5.62
CA CYS A 139 -2.78 -7.51 -6.20
C CYS A 139 -1.41 -7.21 -5.57
N ARG A 140 -1.14 -5.93 -5.29
CA ARG A 140 0.09 -5.53 -4.59
C ARG A 140 0.14 -6.06 -3.15
N SER A 141 -0.98 -6.04 -2.44
CA SER A 141 -1.08 -6.64 -1.10
C SER A 141 -0.79 -8.13 -1.15
N TRP A 142 -1.35 -8.84 -2.13
CA TRP A 142 -1.10 -10.27 -2.31
C TRP A 142 0.36 -10.55 -2.66
N PHE A 143 0.97 -9.76 -3.55
CA PHE A 143 2.42 -9.83 -3.79
C PHE A 143 3.22 -9.71 -2.47
N TYR A 144 2.86 -8.78 -1.59
CA TYR A 144 3.54 -8.66 -0.30
C TYR A 144 3.29 -9.84 0.65
N SER A 145 2.10 -10.44 0.61
CA SER A 145 1.81 -11.67 1.34
C SER A 145 2.67 -12.83 0.82
N SER A 146 2.88 -12.94 -0.49
CA SER A 146 3.69 -14.04 -1.06
C SER A 146 5.17 -13.92 -0.73
N VAL A 147 5.75 -12.72 -0.67
CA VAL A 147 7.14 -12.57 -0.21
C VAL A 147 7.26 -12.72 1.31
N THR A 148 6.20 -12.46 2.07
CA THR A 148 6.19 -12.68 3.53
C THR A 148 6.00 -14.15 3.88
N MET A 149 5.27 -14.90 3.05
CA MET A 149 5.07 -16.34 3.13
C MET A 149 5.47 -16.99 1.79
N PRO A 150 6.76 -17.26 1.54
CA PRO A 150 7.27 -17.68 0.23
C PRO A 150 6.61 -18.94 -0.38
N TYR A 151 6.02 -19.79 0.46
CA TYR A 151 5.30 -21.00 0.04
C TYR A 151 3.81 -20.78 -0.22
N LEU A 152 3.26 -19.58 0.03
CA LEU A 152 1.82 -19.32 -0.04
C LEU A 152 1.26 -19.65 -1.42
N ASN A 153 1.80 -19.03 -2.46
CA ASN A 153 1.22 -19.09 -3.80
C ASN A 153 1.28 -20.49 -4.42
N SER A 154 2.26 -21.32 -4.07
CA SER A 154 2.36 -22.69 -4.58
C SER A 154 1.23 -23.62 -4.06
N HIS A 155 0.43 -23.13 -3.11
CA HIS A 155 -0.80 -23.77 -2.63
C HIS A 155 -2.09 -23.10 -3.11
N LEU A 156 -2.00 -21.98 -3.83
CA LEU A 156 -3.14 -21.20 -4.29
C LEU A 156 -3.46 -21.48 -5.75
N MET A 157 -4.76 -21.51 -6.05
CA MET A 157 -5.32 -21.61 -7.38
C MET A 157 -6.12 -20.35 -7.65
N LEU A 158 -5.86 -19.70 -8.78
CA LEU A 158 -6.53 -18.47 -9.19
C LEU A 158 -7.37 -18.71 -10.44
N ASN A 159 -8.65 -18.39 -10.36
CA ASN A 159 -9.55 -18.31 -11.51
C ASN A 159 -10.05 -16.86 -11.67
N LEU A 160 -9.80 -16.30 -12.85
CA LEU A 160 -10.30 -14.99 -13.25
C LEU A 160 -11.42 -15.17 -14.28
N SER A 161 -12.64 -14.74 -13.95
CA SER A 161 -13.79 -14.86 -14.85
C SER A 161 -14.30 -13.48 -15.28
N LEU A 162 -14.31 -13.20 -16.59
CA LEU A 162 -14.88 -11.95 -17.13
C LEU A 162 -16.35 -12.14 -17.52
N HIS A 163 -17.20 -11.23 -17.05
CA HIS A 163 -18.64 -11.25 -17.30
C HIS A 163 -19.12 -9.92 -17.85
N ASP A 164 -20.16 -9.98 -18.69
CA ASP A 164 -20.93 -8.80 -19.07
C ASP A 164 -22.23 -8.79 -18.27
N PRO A 165 -22.29 -8.06 -17.14
CA PRO A 165 -23.47 -8.03 -16.30
C PRO A 165 -24.66 -7.28 -16.92
N TYR A 166 -24.58 -6.86 -18.19
CA TYR A 166 -25.59 -6.01 -18.82
C TYR A 166 -26.26 -6.61 -20.07
N VAL A 167 -25.78 -7.76 -20.55
CA VAL A 167 -26.35 -8.45 -21.73
C VAL A 167 -27.51 -9.39 -21.36
N SER A 168 -27.48 -10.03 -20.18
CA SER A 168 -28.46 -11.07 -19.79
C SER A 168 -29.33 -10.71 -18.57
N SER A 169 -28.80 -9.99 -17.59
CA SER A 169 -29.45 -9.71 -16.30
C SER A 169 -30.17 -8.34 -16.22
N SER A 170 -30.16 -7.55 -17.29
CA SER A 170 -30.86 -6.26 -17.35
C SER A 170 -32.33 -6.44 -17.78
N PRO A 171 -33.31 -5.76 -17.15
CA PRO A 171 -34.69 -5.69 -17.67
C PRO A 171 -34.78 -5.01 -19.05
N PHE A 172 -33.69 -4.42 -19.54
CA PHE A 172 -33.52 -3.91 -20.89
C PHE A 172 -32.13 -4.34 -21.39
N PRO A 173 -31.98 -5.56 -21.93
CA PRO A 173 -30.69 -6.05 -22.42
C PRO A 173 -30.21 -5.21 -23.61
N ILE A 174 -28.90 -5.02 -23.74
CA ILE A 174 -28.30 -4.44 -24.94
C ILE A 174 -28.14 -5.58 -25.95
N ALA A 175 -28.76 -5.46 -27.13
CA ALA A 175 -28.63 -6.46 -28.18
C ALA A 175 -27.18 -6.50 -28.72
N GLY A 176 -26.54 -7.67 -28.68
CA GLY A 176 -25.18 -7.88 -29.18
C GLY A 176 -24.46 -9.01 -28.44
N GLU A 177 -23.28 -9.40 -28.93
CA GLU A 177 -22.37 -10.27 -28.19
C GLU A 177 -21.77 -9.50 -26.98
N PRO A 178 -21.61 -10.13 -25.81
CA PRO A 178 -20.87 -9.58 -24.68
C PRO A 178 -19.54 -9.01 -25.13
N HIS A 179 -19.35 -7.70 -24.96
CA HIS A 179 -18.15 -7.03 -25.44
C HIS A 179 -17.57 -6.08 -24.40
N LEU A 180 -16.40 -6.45 -23.90
CA LEU A 180 -15.60 -5.62 -23.01
C LEU A 180 -14.38 -5.11 -23.77
N PRO A 181 -14.20 -3.78 -23.95
CA PRO A 181 -13.09 -3.23 -24.71
C PRO A 181 -11.74 -3.74 -24.20
N LYS A 182 -10.79 -3.97 -25.12
CA LYS A 182 -9.45 -4.47 -24.80
C LYS A 182 -8.77 -3.71 -23.67
N GLN A 183 -8.88 -2.37 -23.67
CA GLN A 183 -8.30 -1.53 -22.62
C GLN A 183 -8.87 -1.86 -21.22
N LYS A 184 -10.18 -2.11 -21.13
CA LYS A 184 -10.84 -2.44 -19.86
C LYS A 184 -10.50 -3.86 -19.41
N GLN A 185 -10.38 -4.82 -20.34
CA GLN A 185 -9.82 -6.14 -20.04
C GLN A 185 -8.39 -6.04 -19.49
N SER A 186 -7.54 -5.21 -20.10
CA SER A 186 -6.19 -4.97 -19.59
C SER A 186 -6.19 -4.38 -18.18
N LEU A 187 -7.04 -3.38 -17.89
CA LEU A 187 -7.15 -2.81 -16.54
C LEU A 187 -7.60 -3.84 -15.49
N LEU A 188 -8.47 -4.78 -15.86
CA LEU A 188 -8.97 -5.83 -14.97
C LEU A 188 -7.98 -6.99 -14.78
N LEU A 189 -7.18 -7.30 -15.80
CA LEU A 189 -6.35 -8.52 -15.79
C LEU A 189 -4.87 -8.25 -15.51
N GLN A 190 -4.29 -7.15 -16.02
CA GLN A 190 -2.84 -6.89 -15.87
C GLN A 190 -2.36 -6.76 -14.42
N PRO A 191 -3.13 -6.24 -13.43
CA PRO A 191 -2.66 -6.18 -12.05
C PRO A 191 -2.22 -7.54 -11.48
N PHE A 192 -2.81 -8.65 -11.95
CA PHE A 192 -2.46 -10.01 -11.54
C PHE A 192 -1.09 -10.47 -12.05
N GLY A 193 -0.45 -9.73 -12.97
CA GLY A 193 0.90 -9.99 -13.45
C GLY A 193 1.94 -10.02 -12.32
N GLN A 194 1.67 -9.35 -11.20
CA GLN A 194 2.53 -9.32 -10.02
C GLN A 194 2.49 -10.64 -9.22
N ILE A 195 1.48 -11.49 -9.42
CA ILE A 195 1.30 -12.74 -8.68
C ILE A 195 2.07 -13.86 -9.37
N LYS A 196 3.02 -14.44 -8.65
CA LYS A 196 3.93 -15.48 -9.16
C LYS A 196 3.69 -16.83 -8.50
N ASP A 197 4.22 -17.88 -9.11
CA ASP A 197 4.34 -19.21 -8.50
C ASP A 197 3.01 -19.79 -8.00
N LEU A 198 1.92 -19.50 -8.69
CA LEU A 198 0.61 -20.09 -8.42
C LEU A 198 0.62 -21.59 -8.77
N ARG A 199 -0.13 -22.38 -8.00
CA ARG A 199 -0.34 -23.80 -8.32
C ARG A 199 -1.07 -23.97 -9.65
N GLU A 200 -2.17 -23.23 -9.80
CA GLU A 200 -3.01 -23.23 -10.99
C GLU A 200 -3.51 -21.83 -11.28
N PHE A 201 -3.62 -21.50 -12.57
CA PHE A 201 -4.12 -20.23 -13.05
C PHE A 201 -4.98 -20.43 -14.29
N THR A 202 -6.23 -19.98 -14.23
CA THR A 202 -7.18 -20.04 -15.34
C THR A 202 -7.85 -18.69 -15.57
N ILE A 203 -8.19 -18.42 -16.83
CA ILE A 203 -9.01 -17.29 -17.22
C ILE A 203 -10.19 -17.82 -18.03
N GLU A 204 -11.40 -17.50 -17.60
CA GLU A 204 -12.65 -17.97 -18.21
C GLU A 204 -13.73 -16.88 -18.18
N GLY A 205 -14.98 -17.26 -18.40
CA GLY A 205 -16.15 -16.39 -18.35
C GLY A 205 -16.86 -16.25 -19.69
N ASP A 206 -17.86 -15.38 -19.70
CA ASP A 206 -18.76 -15.18 -20.85
C ASP A 206 -18.17 -14.22 -21.88
N ILE A 207 -17.10 -13.51 -21.51
CA ILE A 207 -16.34 -12.61 -22.38
C ILE A 207 -15.04 -13.29 -22.79
N THR A 208 -14.86 -13.47 -24.10
CA THR A 208 -13.59 -13.94 -24.66
C THR A 208 -12.48 -12.89 -24.45
N VAL A 209 -11.40 -13.32 -23.80
CA VAL A 209 -10.24 -12.47 -23.55
C VAL A 209 -9.44 -12.25 -24.83
N TYR A 210 -8.99 -11.02 -25.07
CA TYR A 210 -8.09 -10.75 -26.20
C TYR A 210 -6.78 -11.54 -26.05
N PRO A 211 -6.32 -12.29 -27.08
CA PRO A 211 -5.09 -13.08 -27.00
C PRO A 211 -3.86 -12.26 -26.59
N SER A 212 -3.77 -11.02 -27.07
CA SER A 212 -2.70 -10.10 -26.69
C SER A 212 -2.68 -9.72 -25.20
N VAL A 213 -3.85 -9.63 -24.55
CA VAL A 213 -3.96 -9.33 -23.11
C VAL A 213 -3.58 -10.56 -22.29
N GLN A 214 -4.11 -11.73 -22.65
CA GLN A 214 -3.76 -12.99 -22.00
C GLN A 214 -2.26 -13.29 -22.11
N LYS A 215 -1.67 -13.10 -23.30
CA LYS A 215 -0.22 -13.27 -23.52
C LYS A 215 0.60 -12.30 -22.68
N SER A 216 0.20 -11.03 -22.60
CA SER A 216 0.88 -10.02 -21.79
C SER A 216 0.84 -10.38 -20.30
N LEU A 217 -0.34 -10.75 -19.78
CA LEU A 217 -0.50 -11.17 -18.39
C LEU A 217 0.36 -12.39 -18.07
N LYS A 218 0.29 -13.44 -18.89
CA LYS A 218 1.07 -14.65 -18.67
C LYS A 218 2.57 -14.38 -18.72
N ALA A 219 3.02 -13.61 -19.72
CA ALA A 219 4.42 -13.22 -19.81
C ALA A 219 4.88 -12.46 -18.58
N GLU A 220 4.04 -11.58 -18.01
CA GLU A 220 4.36 -10.90 -16.77
C GLU A 220 4.43 -11.88 -15.60
N MET A 221 3.43 -12.75 -15.41
CA MET A 221 3.40 -13.77 -14.35
C MET A 221 4.59 -14.75 -14.40
N ASP A 222 5.12 -15.03 -15.59
CA ASP A 222 6.28 -15.91 -15.79
C ASP A 222 7.61 -15.23 -15.42
N ILE A 223 7.65 -13.89 -15.24
CA ILE A 223 8.85 -13.19 -14.76
C ILE A 223 9.05 -13.52 -13.28
N PRO A 224 10.17 -14.17 -12.89
CA PRO A 224 10.44 -14.50 -11.50
C PRO A 224 10.62 -13.23 -10.66
N LEU A 225 10.39 -13.35 -9.36
CA LEU A 225 10.65 -12.25 -8.44
C LEU A 225 12.13 -11.86 -8.45
N ASP A 226 12.39 -10.56 -8.44
CA ASP A 226 13.74 -10.04 -8.24
C ASP A 226 14.30 -10.60 -6.93
N PRO A 227 15.49 -11.22 -6.93
CA PRO A 227 16.06 -11.80 -5.71
C PRO A 227 16.52 -10.69 -4.74
N PRO A 228 16.72 -10.98 -3.44
CA PRO A 228 17.03 -9.96 -2.44
C PRO A 228 18.21 -9.06 -2.78
N GLU A 229 19.28 -9.61 -3.36
CA GLU A 229 20.46 -8.85 -3.78
C GLU A 229 20.09 -7.74 -4.77
N LYS A 230 19.24 -8.03 -5.74
CA LYS A 230 18.79 -7.08 -6.77
C LYS A 230 17.87 -6.03 -6.16
N CYS A 231 17.02 -6.42 -5.20
CA CYS A 231 16.22 -5.49 -4.41
C CYS A 231 17.09 -4.51 -3.61
N LEU A 232 18.16 -5.00 -2.97
CA LEU A 232 19.11 -4.20 -2.19
C LEU A 232 19.94 -3.26 -3.09
N GLU A 233 20.39 -3.73 -4.25
CA GLU A 233 21.09 -2.93 -5.26
C GLU A 233 20.22 -1.78 -5.75
N LYS A 234 19.00 -2.09 -6.23
CA LYS A 234 18.04 -1.07 -6.70
C LYS A 234 17.72 -0.04 -5.61
N ALA A 235 17.52 -0.47 -4.38
CA ALA A 235 17.27 0.44 -3.27
C ALA A 235 18.50 1.31 -2.93
N THR A 236 19.71 0.79 -3.13
CA THR A 236 20.95 1.56 -2.95
C THR A 236 21.09 2.63 -4.02
N GLU A 237 20.86 2.29 -5.30
CA GLU A 237 20.85 3.24 -6.41
C GLU A 237 19.84 4.37 -6.18
N LEU A 238 18.60 4.03 -5.82
CA LEU A 238 17.55 5.00 -5.52
C LEU A 238 17.89 5.87 -4.31
N LYS A 239 18.49 5.30 -3.27
CA LYS A 239 18.99 6.07 -2.13
C LYS A 239 20.06 7.07 -2.58
N ASP A 240 20.98 6.68 -3.46
CA ASP A 240 22.07 7.55 -3.92
C ASP A 240 21.56 8.67 -4.82
N LEU A 241 20.59 8.40 -5.68
CA LEU A 241 19.84 9.43 -6.41
C LEU A 241 19.15 10.41 -5.44
N GLY A 242 18.52 9.90 -4.38
CA GLY A 242 17.93 10.73 -3.33
C GLY A 242 18.97 11.59 -2.60
N ASN A 243 20.17 11.06 -2.34
CA ASN A 243 21.25 11.83 -1.72
C ASN A 243 21.76 12.93 -2.65
N ALA A 244 21.88 12.67 -3.95
CA ALA A 244 22.25 13.69 -4.93
C ALA A 244 21.22 14.82 -5.01
N ALA A 245 19.93 14.48 -5.01
CA ALA A 245 18.83 15.46 -4.95
C ALA A 245 18.86 16.27 -3.63
N LEU A 246 19.07 15.61 -2.50
CA LEU A 246 19.19 16.25 -1.18
C LEU A 246 20.34 17.27 -1.13
N LEU A 247 21.52 16.89 -1.65
CA LEU A 247 22.69 17.78 -1.72
C LEU A 247 22.44 18.97 -2.65
N SER A 248 21.63 18.78 -3.70
CA SER A 248 21.26 19.83 -4.65
C SER A 248 20.11 20.73 -4.17
N GLY A 249 19.65 20.58 -2.92
CA GLY A 249 18.55 21.36 -2.36
C GLY A 249 17.15 20.92 -2.81
N LYS A 250 17.04 19.82 -3.57
CA LYS A 250 15.77 19.31 -4.11
C LYS A 250 15.13 18.32 -3.14
N TYR A 251 14.61 18.82 -2.03
CA TYR A 251 14.23 17.97 -0.89
C TYR A 251 12.99 17.10 -1.15
N ASN A 252 11.97 17.60 -1.86
CA ASN A 252 10.79 16.80 -2.22
C ASN A 252 11.16 15.65 -3.16
N GLU A 253 11.99 15.93 -4.17
CA GLU A 253 12.51 14.90 -5.09
C GLU A 253 13.36 13.86 -4.34
N ALA A 254 14.17 14.29 -3.36
CA ALA A 254 14.91 13.37 -2.51
C ALA A 254 13.98 12.42 -1.74
N ILE A 255 12.88 12.92 -1.17
CA ILE A 255 11.88 12.11 -0.47
C ILE A 255 11.22 11.11 -1.42
N GLU A 256 10.89 11.51 -2.65
CA GLU A 256 10.34 10.58 -3.65
C GLU A 256 11.31 9.44 -3.97
N PHE A 257 12.60 9.73 -4.15
CA PHE A 257 13.61 8.71 -4.35
C PHE A 257 13.78 7.79 -3.13
N TYR A 258 13.75 8.35 -1.91
CA TYR A 258 13.80 7.53 -0.69
C TYR A 258 12.56 6.64 -0.54
N ASN A 259 11.37 7.11 -0.91
CA ASN A 259 10.15 6.30 -0.94
C ASN A 259 10.25 5.16 -1.96
N LYS A 260 10.79 5.43 -3.15
CA LYS A 260 11.08 4.38 -4.15
C LYS A 260 12.12 3.37 -3.62
N ALA A 261 13.14 3.83 -2.90
CA ALA A 261 14.14 2.97 -2.28
C ALA A 261 13.54 2.07 -1.18
N PHE A 262 12.68 2.62 -0.32
CA PHE A 262 11.92 1.81 0.66
C PHE A 262 11.06 0.75 -0.05
N LEU A 263 10.36 1.14 -1.12
CA LEU A 263 9.52 0.23 -1.89
C LEU A 263 10.32 -0.94 -2.48
N ALA A 264 11.52 -0.66 -3.00
CA ALA A 264 12.41 -1.66 -3.56
C ALA A 264 12.87 -2.73 -2.54
N ILE A 265 12.89 -2.42 -1.24
CA ILE A 265 13.13 -3.40 -0.15
C ILE A 265 11.84 -3.79 0.58
N HIS A 266 10.70 -3.78 -0.12
CA HIS A 266 9.40 -4.21 0.36
C HIS A 266 8.93 -3.44 1.60
N ILE A 267 9.17 -2.14 1.64
CA ILE A 267 8.66 -1.23 2.67
C ILE A 267 7.77 -0.19 1.99
N VAL A 268 6.48 -0.21 2.31
CA VAL A 268 5.50 0.75 1.80
C VAL A 268 5.39 1.92 2.77
N ILE A 269 5.63 3.13 2.28
CA ILE A 269 5.49 4.38 3.03
C ILE A 269 4.18 5.05 2.63
N GLY A 270 3.23 5.13 3.57
CA GLY A 270 2.02 5.94 3.44
C GLY A 270 2.19 7.30 4.14
N PRO A 271 1.20 8.22 4.02
CA PRO A 271 1.28 9.56 4.61
C PRO A 271 1.56 9.54 6.11
N ARG A 272 0.93 8.59 6.82
CA ARG A 272 1.10 8.39 8.27
C ARG A 272 1.33 6.94 8.65
N THR A 273 1.63 6.06 7.70
CA THR A 273 1.82 4.62 7.94
C THR A 273 3.11 4.13 7.29
N ARG A 274 3.69 3.06 7.83
CA ARG A 274 4.85 2.37 7.25
C ARG A 274 4.65 0.90 7.48
N ARG A 275 4.65 0.12 6.40
CA ARG A 275 4.49 -1.33 6.45
C ARG A 275 5.74 -2.00 5.88
N VAL A 276 6.15 -3.06 6.54
CA VAL A 276 7.39 -3.79 6.25
C VAL A 276 6.99 -5.22 5.96
N TYR A 277 7.38 -5.72 4.79
CA TYR A 277 6.99 -7.05 4.32
C TYR A 277 8.20 -7.90 3.96
N GLY A 278 8.03 -9.21 3.86
CA GLY A 278 9.05 -10.08 3.27
C GLY A 278 10.27 -10.34 4.14
N ASP A 279 10.17 -10.29 5.46
CA ASP A 279 11.30 -10.63 6.34
C ASP A 279 11.87 -12.04 6.02
N PRO A 280 11.07 -13.11 5.86
CA PRO A 280 11.58 -14.41 5.43
C PRO A 280 12.21 -14.40 4.03
N PHE A 281 11.73 -13.55 3.12
CA PHE A 281 12.32 -13.41 1.78
C PHE A 281 13.75 -12.88 1.82
N PHE A 282 14.08 -12.02 2.79
CA PHE A 282 15.43 -11.52 3.03
C PHE A 282 16.25 -12.36 4.03
N ASP A 283 15.70 -13.45 4.57
CA ASP A 283 16.38 -14.29 5.57
C ASP A 283 17.30 -15.33 4.92
N LYS A 284 18.31 -14.85 4.19
CA LYS A 284 19.32 -15.69 3.53
C LYS A 284 20.64 -14.96 3.31
N THR A 285 21.70 -15.75 3.18
CA THR A 285 23.03 -15.26 2.78
C THR A 285 23.10 -15.13 1.27
N ILE A 286 23.55 -13.97 0.79
CA ILE A 286 23.72 -13.71 -0.64
C ILE A 286 24.99 -14.41 -1.13
N ARG A 287 24.85 -15.30 -2.11
CA ARG A 287 25.98 -16.06 -2.70
C ARG A 287 26.39 -15.56 -4.07
N THR A 288 25.52 -14.80 -4.71
CA THR A 288 25.75 -14.21 -6.03
C THR A 288 26.82 -13.11 -5.97
N PRO A 289 27.66 -12.95 -7.01
CA PRO A 289 28.62 -11.86 -7.07
C PRO A 289 27.92 -10.49 -7.07
N GLY A 290 28.44 -9.53 -6.30
CA GLY A 290 27.89 -8.18 -6.22
C GLY A 290 28.32 -7.46 -4.94
N PRO A 291 27.82 -6.22 -4.71
CA PRO A 291 28.15 -5.40 -3.54
C PRO A 291 27.78 -6.04 -2.20
N PHE A 292 26.82 -6.97 -2.22
CA PHE A 292 26.30 -7.65 -1.04
C PHE A 292 26.75 -9.11 -0.92
N LYS A 293 27.73 -9.55 -1.72
CA LYS A 293 28.23 -10.93 -1.68
C LYS A 293 28.65 -11.32 -0.26
N ASP A 294 28.26 -12.52 0.15
CA ASP A 294 28.52 -13.14 1.46
C ASP A 294 27.91 -12.41 2.66
N GLN A 295 27.06 -11.40 2.42
CA GLN A 295 26.30 -10.74 3.49
C GLN A 295 24.94 -11.42 3.72
N HIS A 296 24.43 -11.31 4.94
CA HIS A 296 23.04 -11.66 5.24
C HIS A 296 22.09 -10.58 4.73
N ALA A 297 21.19 -10.92 3.81
CA ALA A 297 20.33 -9.93 3.13
C ALA A 297 19.44 -9.16 4.12
N GLY A 298 18.93 -9.82 5.16
CA GLY A 298 18.15 -9.18 6.22
C GLY A 298 18.95 -8.12 7.00
N GLN A 299 20.23 -8.36 7.28
CA GLN A 299 21.09 -7.39 7.98
C GLN A 299 21.39 -6.18 7.08
N ALA A 300 21.72 -6.43 5.80
CA ALA A 300 21.94 -5.39 4.81
C ALA A 300 20.68 -4.52 4.63
N ARG A 301 19.49 -5.16 4.59
CA ARG A 301 18.19 -4.48 4.52
C ARG A 301 17.93 -3.59 5.73
N ILE A 302 18.21 -4.06 6.95
CA ILE A 302 18.07 -3.26 8.17
C ILE A 302 18.99 -2.04 8.11
N LEU A 303 20.26 -2.22 7.73
CA LEU A 303 21.21 -1.11 7.60
C LEU A 303 20.74 -0.07 6.58
N LEU A 304 20.25 -0.52 5.42
CA LEU A 304 19.72 0.36 4.38
C LEU A 304 18.48 1.12 4.86
N ARG A 305 17.57 0.44 5.58
CA ARG A 305 16.37 1.04 6.18
C ARG A 305 16.74 2.17 7.14
N VAL A 306 17.69 1.97 8.05
CA VAL A 306 18.09 3.00 9.02
C VAL A 306 18.72 4.20 8.32
N ARG A 307 19.57 3.98 7.29
CA ARG A 307 20.12 5.06 6.45
C ARG A 307 19.04 5.87 5.75
N LEU A 308 18.06 5.19 5.14
CA LEU A 308 16.92 5.85 4.47
C LEU A 308 16.10 6.69 5.45
N VAL A 309 15.81 6.17 6.64
CA VAL A 309 15.09 6.92 7.68
C VAL A 309 15.88 8.16 8.08
N ALA A 310 17.17 8.03 8.36
CA ALA A 310 18.01 9.17 8.74
C ALA A 310 17.96 10.26 7.66
N ASN A 311 18.13 9.90 6.38
CA ASN A 311 18.16 10.86 5.27
C ASN A 311 16.80 11.49 5.00
N THR A 312 15.71 10.73 5.16
CA THR A 312 14.35 11.24 5.04
C THR A 312 14.04 12.29 6.10
N ILE A 313 14.45 12.05 7.37
CA ILE A 313 14.30 13.06 8.44
C ILE A 313 15.08 14.32 8.10
N LEU A 314 16.30 14.18 7.56
CA LEU A 314 17.10 15.33 7.14
C LEU A 314 16.41 16.14 6.03
N ALA A 315 15.80 15.49 5.04
CA ALA A 315 15.03 16.16 4.01
C ALA A 315 13.84 16.94 4.61
N TYR A 316 13.07 16.34 5.52
CA TYR A 316 11.97 17.02 6.20
C TYR A 316 12.44 18.19 7.06
N LEU A 317 13.56 18.06 7.78
CA LEU A 317 14.16 19.17 8.53
C LEU A 317 14.54 20.34 7.61
N LYS A 318 15.06 20.05 6.41
CA LYS A 318 15.42 21.08 5.42
C LYS A 318 14.19 21.77 4.82
N LEU A 319 13.08 21.05 4.70
CA LEU A 319 11.77 21.59 4.33
C LEU A 319 11.06 22.33 5.48
N GLN A 320 11.62 22.28 6.70
CA GLN A 320 10.97 22.75 7.93
C GLN A 320 9.65 22.04 8.25
N ASP A 321 9.42 20.85 7.69
CA ASP A 321 8.31 19.98 8.09
C ASP A 321 8.71 19.19 9.34
N PHE A 322 8.71 19.89 10.47
CA PHE A 322 9.14 19.32 11.75
C PHE A 322 8.20 18.22 12.24
N HIS A 323 6.91 18.29 11.89
CA HIS A 323 5.94 17.26 12.26
C HIS A 323 6.26 15.94 11.57
N MET A 324 6.54 15.95 10.26
CA MET A 324 6.93 14.75 9.53
C MET A 324 8.31 14.23 9.94
N ALA A 325 9.24 15.13 10.27
CA ALA A 325 10.55 14.74 10.83
C ALA A 325 10.38 13.98 12.16
N VAL A 326 9.57 14.49 13.09
CA VAL A 326 9.25 13.82 14.36
C VAL A 326 8.54 12.48 14.11
N LEU A 327 7.50 12.47 13.28
CA LEU A 327 6.72 11.26 12.99
C LEU A 327 7.60 10.14 12.42
N THR A 328 8.45 10.48 11.46
CA THR A 328 9.35 9.53 10.78
C THR A 328 10.40 8.98 11.74
N GLY A 329 11.02 9.86 12.54
CA GLY A 329 12.06 9.48 13.49
C GLY A 329 11.53 8.64 14.66
N MET A 330 10.48 9.13 15.34
CA MET A 330 9.89 8.45 16.49
C MET A 330 9.36 7.06 16.15
N ARG A 331 8.86 6.83 14.93
CA ARG A 331 8.44 5.49 14.52
C ARG A 331 9.58 4.47 14.58
N THR A 332 10.79 4.87 14.20
CA THR A 332 11.94 3.96 14.25
C THR A 332 12.47 3.83 15.68
N ILE A 333 12.49 4.91 16.44
CA ILE A 333 12.90 4.92 17.86
C ILE A 333 11.99 4.01 18.70
N ARG A 334 10.66 4.13 18.56
CA ARG A 334 9.68 3.28 19.28
C ARG A 334 9.87 1.80 18.99
N LEU A 335 10.03 1.43 17.71
CA LEU A 335 10.30 0.04 17.34
C LEU A 335 11.58 -0.50 17.96
N MET A 336 12.64 0.33 18.01
CA MET A 336 13.90 -0.07 18.61
C MET A 336 13.74 -0.26 20.13
N ARG A 337 13.04 0.65 20.81
CA ARG A 337 12.71 0.52 22.24
C ARG A 337 11.93 -0.76 22.54
N ALA A 338 10.86 -1.02 21.79
CA ALA A 338 10.08 -2.25 21.90
C ALA A 338 10.95 -3.51 21.71
N SER A 339 11.88 -3.49 20.74
CA SER A 339 12.76 -4.65 20.47
C SER A 339 13.72 -5.00 21.61
N ILE A 340 14.01 -4.05 22.51
CA ILE A 340 14.84 -4.26 23.70
C ILE A 340 14.03 -4.23 25.01
N GLY A 341 12.70 -4.30 24.93
CA GLY A 341 11.82 -4.37 26.09
C GLY A 341 11.65 -3.06 26.87
N LEU A 342 11.95 -1.93 26.25
CA LEU A 342 11.72 -0.61 26.84
C LEU A 342 10.33 -0.07 26.49
N ASP A 343 9.82 0.85 27.32
CA ASP A 343 8.61 1.61 27.03
C ASP A 343 8.79 2.43 25.74
N GLU A 344 7.86 2.28 24.79
CA GLU A 344 7.99 2.87 23.46
C GLU A 344 8.05 4.40 23.50
N ASP A 345 7.26 5.03 24.36
CA ASP A 345 7.13 6.49 24.43
C ASP A 345 8.19 7.13 25.32
N ASN A 346 8.48 6.52 26.46
CA ASN A 346 9.35 7.07 27.48
C ASN A 346 10.82 6.63 27.33
N GLY A 347 11.06 5.46 26.75
CA GLY A 347 12.41 4.91 26.61
C GLY A 347 13.05 4.53 27.95
N ALA A 348 14.38 4.46 27.97
CA ALA A 348 15.13 4.21 29.19
C ALA A 348 15.38 5.52 29.98
N PHE A 349 15.61 5.39 31.28
CA PHE A 349 16.06 6.51 32.12
C PHE A 349 17.49 6.96 31.75
N ASP A 350 18.36 6.00 31.45
CA ASP A 350 19.73 6.24 30.98
C ASP A 350 19.82 6.02 29.47
N GLY A 351 20.32 7.03 28.74
CA GLY A 351 20.49 6.95 27.29
C GLY A 351 21.46 5.85 26.85
N ALA A 352 22.40 5.44 27.70
CA ALA A 352 23.29 4.32 27.43
C ALA A 352 22.57 2.96 27.42
N MET A 353 21.47 2.82 28.17
CA MET A 353 20.65 1.60 28.18
C MET A 353 19.78 1.48 26.93
N GLU A 354 19.41 2.60 26.32
CA GLU A 354 18.67 2.63 25.06
C GLU A 354 19.60 2.49 23.85
N ALA A 355 20.86 2.93 23.98
CA ALA A 355 21.87 2.81 22.93
C ALA A 355 22.39 1.36 22.82
N MET A 356 21.97 0.65 21.77
CA MET A 356 22.47 -0.69 21.48
C MET A 356 23.92 -0.67 20.98
N SER A 357 24.86 -0.87 21.90
CA SER A 357 26.28 -1.07 21.58
C SER A 357 26.47 -2.30 20.68
N GLY A 358 27.28 -2.18 19.63
CA GLY A 358 27.53 -3.26 18.66
C GLY A 358 26.48 -3.41 17.54
N PHE A 359 25.40 -2.62 17.54
CA PHE A 359 24.46 -2.60 16.41
C PHE A 359 25.13 -2.04 15.14
N ILE A 360 25.03 -2.76 14.03
CA ILE A 360 25.67 -2.41 12.74
C ILE A 360 25.23 -1.03 12.20
N GLY A 361 24.03 -0.58 12.57
CA GLY A 361 23.48 0.73 12.20
C GLY A 361 23.60 1.80 13.28
N SER A 362 24.43 1.60 14.33
CA SER A 362 24.56 2.50 15.49
C SER A 362 24.79 3.97 15.12
N GLY A 363 25.71 4.23 14.17
CA GLY A 363 25.97 5.60 13.72
C GLY A 363 24.77 6.28 13.05
N GLU A 364 23.97 5.53 12.28
CA GLU A 364 22.76 6.05 11.65
C GLU A 364 21.61 6.20 12.66
N MET A 365 21.53 5.31 13.65
CA MET A 365 20.61 5.48 14.78
C MET A 365 20.91 6.76 15.55
N GLY A 366 22.18 7.05 15.85
CA GLY A 366 22.56 8.32 16.48
C GLY A 366 22.10 9.54 15.68
N LYS A 367 22.21 9.51 14.35
CA LYS A 367 21.67 10.57 13.46
C LYS A 367 20.15 10.66 13.54
N ILE A 368 19.43 9.55 13.62
CA ILE A 368 17.96 9.53 13.78
C ILE A 368 17.57 10.20 15.10
N TYR A 369 18.16 9.79 16.22
CA TYR A 369 17.89 10.41 17.53
C TYR A 369 18.17 11.91 17.51
N PHE A 370 19.35 12.31 17.02
CA PHE A 370 19.74 13.72 16.95
C PHE A 370 18.78 14.55 16.07
N ARG A 371 18.53 14.10 14.83
CA ARG A 371 17.66 14.84 13.88
C ARG A 371 16.22 14.94 14.39
N THR A 372 15.71 13.88 15.02
CA THR A 372 14.38 13.88 15.65
C THR A 372 14.34 14.86 16.83
N ALA A 373 15.40 14.91 17.64
CA ALA A 373 15.52 15.88 18.72
C ALA A 373 15.50 17.33 18.21
N MET A 374 16.18 17.61 17.09
CA MET A 374 16.16 18.94 16.47
C MET A 374 14.75 19.33 16.00
N ALA A 375 13.98 18.39 15.46
CA ALA A 375 12.59 18.63 15.10
C ALA A 375 11.71 18.94 16.34
N TYR A 376 11.88 18.18 17.43
CA TYR A 376 11.20 18.48 18.71
C TYR A 376 11.59 19.86 19.25
N LYS A 377 12.87 20.21 19.20
CA LYS A 377 13.36 21.53 19.62
C LYS A 377 12.71 22.65 18.80
N ALA A 378 12.61 22.49 17.47
CA ALA A 378 11.95 23.45 16.58
C ALA A 378 10.44 23.60 16.89
N LEU A 379 9.79 22.54 17.37
CA LEU A 379 8.40 22.55 17.85
C LEU A 379 8.25 23.00 19.32
N ASN A 380 9.30 23.56 19.93
CA ASN A 380 9.34 23.97 21.34
C ASN A 380 9.11 22.85 22.38
N ARG A 381 9.26 21.58 21.98
CA ARG A 381 9.16 20.40 22.84
C ARG A 381 10.51 20.03 23.44
N ARG A 382 10.99 20.89 24.35
CA ARG A 382 12.37 20.86 24.87
C ARG A 382 12.69 19.62 25.71
N ALA A 383 11.74 19.12 26.48
CA ALA A 383 11.96 17.96 27.35
C ALA A 383 12.23 16.70 26.51
N GLU A 384 11.44 16.49 25.47
CA GLU A 384 11.59 15.39 24.52
C GLU A 384 12.87 15.52 23.71
N ALA A 385 13.19 16.73 23.24
CA ALA A 385 14.45 16.98 22.55
C ALA A 385 15.67 16.61 23.42
N LYS A 386 15.68 17.00 24.71
CA LYS A 386 16.76 16.67 25.64
C LYS A 386 16.90 15.16 25.85
N LYS A 387 15.79 14.44 26.04
CA LYS A 387 15.79 12.97 26.19
C LYS A 387 16.48 12.32 24.98
N LEU A 388 16.05 12.67 23.77
CA LEU A 388 16.62 12.09 22.55
C LEU A 388 18.09 12.50 22.32
N LEU A 389 18.47 13.74 22.66
CA LEU A 389 19.87 14.18 22.59
C LEU A 389 20.79 13.37 23.52
N THR A 390 20.29 12.98 24.70
CA THR A 390 21.03 12.15 25.65
C THR A 390 21.33 10.78 25.02
N VAL A 391 20.33 10.13 24.42
CA VAL A 391 20.52 8.87 23.69
C VAL A 391 21.43 9.04 22.46
N ALA A 392 21.26 10.14 21.70
CA ALA A 392 22.12 10.44 20.56
C ALA A 392 23.60 10.56 20.95
N SER A 393 23.88 11.14 22.13
CA SER A 393 25.24 11.26 22.65
C SER A 393 25.86 9.91 23.04
N ALA A 394 25.04 8.93 23.45
CA ALA A 394 25.50 7.58 23.71
C ALA A 394 25.85 6.83 22.40
N TYR A 395 25.07 7.02 21.33
CA TYR A 395 25.38 6.47 20.01
C TYR A 395 26.59 7.14 19.34
N LEU A 396 26.78 8.45 19.56
CA LEU A 396 27.80 9.27 18.89
C LEU A 396 28.60 10.11 19.92
N PRO A 397 29.40 9.47 20.79
CA PRO A 397 30.03 10.12 21.96
C PRO A 397 31.09 11.17 21.61
N HIS A 398 31.57 11.19 20.36
CA HIS A 398 32.59 12.13 19.90
C HIS A 398 32.04 13.25 19.00
N ASP A 399 30.73 13.27 18.73
CA ASP A 399 30.12 14.33 17.92
C ASP A 399 30.01 15.64 18.71
N LYS A 400 30.74 16.66 18.25
CA LYS A 400 30.78 17.98 18.89
C LYS A 400 29.42 18.70 18.82
N THR A 401 28.68 18.50 17.74
CA THR A 401 27.38 19.16 17.53
C THR A 401 26.36 18.66 18.55
N ILE A 402 26.33 17.34 18.78
CA ILE A 402 25.43 16.74 19.77
C ILE A 402 25.74 17.26 21.18
N LYS A 403 27.02 17.36 21.55
CA LYS A 403 27.44 17.89 22.85
C LYS A 403 27.00 19.34 23.06
N GLN A 404 27.28 20.20 22.09
CA GLN A 404 26.88 21.61 22.14
C GLN A 404 25.36 21.77 22.28
N GLU A 405 24.59 20.99 21.51
CA GLU A 405 23.13 21.01 21.57
C GLU A 405 22.58 20.50 22.91
N LEU A 406 23.19 19.46 23.48
CA LEU A 406 22.83 18.93 24.79
C LEU A 406 23.14 19.95 25.90
N GLU A 407 24.31 20.57 25.89
CA GLU A 407 24.69 21.64 26.84
C GLU A 407 23.73 22.83 26.77
N ALA A 408 23.41 23.29 25.55
CA ALA A 408 22.45 24.37 25.32
C ALA A 408 21.04 24.04 25.83
N SER A 409 20.65 22.75 25.81
CA SER A 409 19.37 22.30 26.36
C SER A 409 19.32 22.30 27.89
N VAL A 410 20.47 22.28 28.56
CA VAL A 410 20.61 22.32 30.02
C VAL A 410 20.73 23.77 30.54
N ALA A 411 21.41 24.65 29.79
CA ALA A 411 21.75 26.00 30.23
C ALA A 411 20.56 26.99 30.37
N LYS A 412 19.39 26.71 29.79
CA LYS A 412 18.20 27.61 29.84
C LYS A 412 17.25 27.37 31.02
N ARG A 413 17.78 27.00 32.20
CA ARG A 413 17.01 26.79 33.44
C ARG A 413 17.16 27.91 34.48
N VAL A 414 17.50 29.12 34.05
CA VAL A 414 17.55 30.33 34.88
C VAL A 414 16.44 31.29 34.48
#